data_AF-A0A8H8A119-F1
#
_entry.id   AF-A0A8H8A119-F1
#
_cell.length_a   1.000
_cell.length_b   1.000
_cell.length_c   1.000
_cell.angle_alpha   90.00
_cell.angle_beta   90.00
_cell.angle_gamma   90.00
#
_symmetry.space_group_name_H-M   'P 1'
#
loop_
_entity.id
_entity.type
_entity.pdbx_description
1 polymer ?
#
loop_
_entity_poly.entity_id
_entity_poly.type
_entity_poly.pdbx_seq_one_letter_code
_entity_poly.pdbx_strand_id
1 'polypeptide(L)'
;MAVSDDHGYELVIVQQPLHARLCGFGDKDRRPIDPPPILKVINKLDEHLPEEEKFGLGHVVVHASLWSADGMTDCNSVSNPTKNTRILMGSLVGSPERMRGEDGKLADFVCFPDLSVRTEGTYTLKFSLMKIDSGSFFQRGGSVVASVLSQPLTVYQAKQFPGMTESTALSKLLRKQGMNIPIRNSLRPKKHQAAGGASVVQNPAAASAVAAAPLPPQAAATAATAGNAPPLDGEEPRAAAA
;
A
#
# COMPACT_ATOMS: atom_id res chain seq x y z
N MET A 1 18.69 11.25 -10.99
CA MET A 1 18.19 11.36 -12.38
C MET A 1 17.34 10.13 -12.66
N ALA A 2 16.01 10.27 -12.69
CA ALA A 2 15.15 9.21 -13.16
C ALA A 2 15.14 9.26 -14.69
N VAL A 3 15.64 8.21 -15.33
CA VAL A 3 15.41 8.01 -16.76
C VAL A 3 13.94 7.67 -16.88
N SER A 4 13.10 8.70 -17.09
CA SER A 4 11.72 8.52 -17.52
C SER A 4 11.75 8.17 -19.00
N ASP A 5 12.03 6.90 -19.22
CA ASP A 5 11.84 6.23 -20.48
C ASP A 5 10.31 6.18 -20.67
N ASP A 6 9.77 7.12 -21.45
CA ASP A 6 8.33 7.35 -21.61
C ASP A 6 7.71 6.24 -22.46
N HIS A 7 7.57 5.06 -21.85
CA HIS A 7 7.00 3.87 -22.49
C HIS A 7 5.49 3.97 -22.70
N GLY A 8 4.88 5.15 -22.48
CA GLY A 8 3.44 5.36 -22.63
C GLY A 8 2.59 4.65 -21.58
N TYR A 9 3.18 4.13 -20.50
CA TYR A 9 2.45 3.46 -19.42
C TYR A 9 2.56 4.20 -18.09
N GLU A 10 1.49 4.17 -17.32
CA GLU A 10 1.43 4.69 -15.97
C GLU A 10 0.75 3.69 -15.02
N LEU A 11 1.31 3.57 -13.82
CA LEU A 11 0.74 2.77 -12.74
C LEU A 11 0.21 3.70 -11.64
N VAL A 12 -1.06 3.53 -11.30
CA VAL A 12 -1.72 4.28 -10.23
C VAL A 12 -2.22 3.30 -9.17
N ILE A 13 -1.83 3.50 -7.92
CA ILE A 13 -2.36 2.70 -6.81
C ILE A 13 -3.70 3.30 -6.39
N VAL A 14 -4.79 2.59 -6.69
CA VAL A 14 -6.16 3.02 -6.36
C VAL A 14 -6.63 2.49 -5.00
N GLN A 15 -5.99 1.44 -4.48
CA GLN A 15 -6.17 0.96 -3.11
C GLN A 15 -4.80 0.72 -2.47
N GLN A 16 -4.50 1.52 -1.44
CA GLN A 16 -3.23 1.43 -0.72
C GLN A 16 -3.25 0.25 0.28
N PRO A 17 -2.11 -0.45 0.47
CA PRO A 17 -1.92 -1.29 1.64
C PRO A 17 -1.83 -0.42 2.90
N LEU A 18 -2.39 -0.89 4.02
CA LEU A 18 -2.32 -0.17 5.28
C LEU A 18 -1.52 -0.93 6.33
N HIS A 19 -1.83 -2.21 6.50
CA HIS A 19 -1.24 -3.02 7.56
C HIS A 19 -1.16 -4.50 7.20
N ALA A 20 -0.32 -5.21 7.93
CA ALA A 20 -0.27 -6.66 7.89
C ALA A 20 0.08 -7.23 9.25
N ARG A 21 -0.13 -8.53 9.40
CA ARG A 21 0.44 -9.30 10.51
C ARG A 21 1.63 -10.10 10.00
N LEU A 22 2.74 -10.04 10.73
CA LEU A 22 3.90 -10.85 10.40
C LEU A 22 3.53 -12.33 10.42
N CYS A 23 4.01 -13.08 9.43
CA CYS A 23 3.73 -14.51 9.29
C CYS A 23 4.80 -15.39 9.95
N GLY A 24 5.96 -14.82 10.28
CA GLY A 24 7.12 -15.58 10.76
C GLY A 24 7.68 -16.51 9.69
N PHE A 25 8.38 -17.56 10.12
CA PHE A 25 9.09 -18.50 9.25
C PHE A 25 8.32 -19.81 8.99
N GLY A 26 7.11 -19.95 9.53
CA GLY A 26 6.20 -21.06 9.22
C GLY A 26 5.07 -20.64 8.29
N ASP A 27 4.47 -21.60 7.57
CA ASP A 27 3.43 -21.30 6.57
C ASP A 27 1.99 -21.36 7.13
N LYS A 28 1.81 -21.69 8.42
CA LYS A 28 0.48 -21.97 9.01
C LYS A 28 -0.35 -20.75 9.43
N ASP A 29 0.26 -19.61 9.74
CA ASP A 29 -0.46 -18.38 10.18
C ASP A 29 -0.24 -17.22 9.21
N ARG A 30 -0.29 -17.56 7.91
CA ARG A 30 -0.10 -16.59 6.85
C ARG A 30 -1.33 -15.69 6.73
N ARG A 31 -1.12 -14.38 6.83
CA ARG A 31 -2.15 -13.36 6.66
C ARG A 31 -1.73 -12.39 5.57
N PRO A 32 -2.56 -12.16 4.55
CA PRO A 32 -2.23 -11.19 3.53
C PRO A 32 -2.26 -9.76 4.08
N ILE A 33 -1.55 -8.87 3.40
CA ILE A 33 -1.60 -7.43 3.58
C ILE A 33 -3.03 -6.97 3.35
N ASP A 34 -3.47 -6.04 4.19
CA ASP A 34 -4.83 -5.55 4.24
C ASP A 34 -4.86 -4.01 4.20
N PRO A 35 -5.82 -3.40 3.50
CA PRO A 35 -6.54 -3.96 2.36
C PRO A 35 -5.59 -4.47 1.26
N PRO A 36 -6.03 -5.37 0.36
CA PRO A 36 -5.17 -5.85 -0.72
C PRO A 36 -4.83 -4.71 -1.68
N PRO A 37 -3.56 -4.53 -2.09
CA PRO A 37 -3.21 -3.48 -3.05
C PRO A 37 -3.94 -3.68 -4.38
N ILE A 38 -4.58 -2.61 -4.87
CA ILE A 38 -5.21 -2.59 -6.20
C ILE A 38 -4.57 -1.45 -6.98
N LEU A 39 -4.11 -1.76 -8.19
CA LEU A 39 -3.53 -0.83 -9.12
C LEU A 39 -4.42 -0.69 -10.34
N LYS A 40 -4.38 0.49 -10.95
CA LYS A 40 -4.88 0.79 -12.27
C LYS A 40 -3.69 0.96 -13.20
N VAL A 41 -3.70 0.26 -14.33
CA VAL A 41 -2.73 0.43 -15.40
C VAL A 41 -3.32 1.34 -16.46
N ILE A 42 -2.61 2.40 -16.82
CA ILE A 42 -3.04 3.39 -17.79
C ILE A 42 -2.06 3.33 -18.96
N ASN A 43 -2.58 3.06 -20.16
CA ASN A 43 -1.85 3.26 -21.40
C ASN A 43 -2.17 4.66 -21.92
N LYS A 44 -1.19 5.57 -21.85
CA LYS A 44 -1.29 6.96 -22.33
C LYS A 44 -1.46 7.02 -23.85
N LEU A 45 -1.00 6.01 -24.58
CA LEU A 45 -1.20 5.94 -26.04
C LEU A 45 -2.68 5.73 -26.39
N ASP A 46 -3.44 5.11 -25.49
CA ASP A 46 -4.88 4.86 -25.67
C ASP A 46 -5.74 6.01 -25.11
N GLU A 47 -5.14 7.12 -24.67
CA GLU A 47 -5.88 8.22 -24.03
C GLU A 47 -6.92 8.84 -24.97
N HIS A 48 -6.58 8.98 -26.26
CA HIS A 48 -7.44 9.56 -27.28
C HIS A 48 -8.34 8.54 -28.00
N LEU A 49 -8.17 7.23 -27.76
CA LEU A 49 -8.99 6.21 -28.39
C LEU A 49 -10.35 6.10 -27.69
N PRO A 50 -11.45 5.84 -28.43
CA PRO A 50 -12.73 5.51 -27.83
C PRO A 50 -12.62 4.20 -27.02
N GLU A 51 -13.43 4.05 -25.97
CA GLU A 51 -13.35 2.88 -25.05
C GLU A 51 -13.44 1.53 -25.79
N GLU A 52 -14.15 1.47 -26.92
CA GLU A 52 -14.34 0.27 -27.74
C GLU A 52 -13.07 -0.17 -28.49
N GLU A 53 -12.14 0.77 -28.72
CA GLU A 53 -10.87 0.52 -29.42
C GLU A 53 -9.70 0.28 -28.46
N LYS A 54 -9.93 0.43 -27.14
CA LYS A 54 -8.93 0.13 -26.11
C LYS A 54 -8.84 -1.38 -25.91
N PHE A 55 -7.98 -2.02 -26.69
CA PHE A 55 -7.67 -3.43 -26.49
C PHE A 55 -7.04 -3.66 -25.11
N GLY A 56 -7.29 -4.83 -24.53
CA GLY A 56 -6.65 -5.24 -23.28
C GLY A 56 -5.13 -5.22 -23.42
N LEU A 57 -4.43 -4.92 -22.32
CA LEU A 57 -2.98 -4.84 -22.32
C LEU A 57 -2.37 -6.23 -22.61
N GLY A 58 -1.93 -6.44 -23.86
CA GLY A 58 -1.23 -7.64 -24.27
C GLY A 58 0.16 -7.72 -23.65
N HIS A 59 0.52 -8.90 -23.13
CA HIS A 59 1.89 -9.25 -22.70
C HIS A 59 2.49 -8.35 -21.62
N VAL A 60 1.70 -7.86 -20.66
CA VAL A 60 2.22 -7.12 -19.51
C VAL A 60 1.94 -7.84 -18.19
N VAL A 61 2.84 -7.68 -17.24
CA VAL A 61 2.69 -8.20 -15.87
C VAL A 61 3.19 -7.17 -14.88
N VAL A 62 2.60 -7.10 -13.69
CA VAL A 62 3.07 -6.25 -12.60
C VAL A 62 3.73 -7.14 -11.55
N HIS A 63 4.95 -6.79 -11.15
CA HIS A 63 5.67 -7.45 -10.07
C HIS A 63 5.70 -6.56 -8.82
N ALA A 64 5.32 -7.13 -7.68
CA ALA A 64 5.40 -6.51 -6.36
C ALA A 64 6.71 -6.90 -5.66
N SER A 65 7.38 -5.90 -5.08
CA SER A 65 8.61 -6.07 -4.32
C SER A 65 8.56 -5.24 -3.03
N LEU A 66 9.24 -5.70 -1.99
CA LEU A 66 9.27 -5.05 -0.68
C LEU A 66 10.48 -4.13 -0.55
N TRP A 67 10.23 -2.91 -0.10
CA TRP A 67 11.24 -1.86 0.08
C TRP A 67 11.14 -1.29 1.49
N SER A 68 12.21 -0.64 1.93
CA SER A 68 12.24 0.14 3.17
C SER A 68 11.17 1.24 3.16
N ALA A 69 10.84 1.76 4.35
CA ALA A 69 9.80 2.79 4.50
C ALA A 69 10.05 4.05 3.63
N ASP A 70 11.32 4.40 3.41
CA ASP A 70 11.76 5.51 2.54
C ASP A 70 11.75 5.17 1.03
N GLY A 71 11.51 3.90 0.67
CA GLY A 71 11.51 3.44 -0.71
C GLY A 71 12.90 3.36 -1.36
N MET A 72 13.98 3.45 -0.58
CA MET A 72 15.35 3.51 -1.13
C MET A 72 16.08 2.17 -1.15
N THR A 73 15.74 1.24 -0.24
CA THR A 73 16.47 -0.02 -0.06
C THR A 73 15.56 -1.22 -0.29
N ASP A 74 16.03 -2.17 -1.10
CA ASP A 74 15.36 -3.46 -1.30
C ASP A 74 15.37 -4.27 0.02
N CYS A 75 14.19 -4.70 0.45
CA CYS A 75 13.99 -5.48 1.67
C CYS A 75 13.39 -6.87 1.37
N ASN A 76 13.58 -7.41 0.17
CA ASN A 76 12.97 -8.69 -0.22
C ASN A 76 13.60 -9.89 0.49
N SER A 77 14.79 -9.77 1.09
CA SER A 77 15.46 -10.87 1.76
C SER A 77 16.15 -10.43 3.05
N VAL A 78 16.14 -11.30 4.07
CA VAL A 78 17.06 -11.18 5.22
C VAL A 78 18.20 -12.17 5.02
N SER A 79 19.43 -11.68 5.13
CA SER A 79 20.62 -12.51 5.22
C SER A 79 20.71 -13.13 6.63
N ASN A 80 20.40 -14.42 6.76
CA ASN A 80 20.82 -15.19 7.92
C ASN A 80 22.13 -15.91 7.56
N PRO A 81 23.10 -16.12 8.48
CA PRO A 81 24.43 -16.69 8.17
C PRO A 81 24.37 -18.05 7.46
N THR A 82 23.25 -18.77 7.59
CA THR A 82 23.06 -20.11 7.04
C THR A 82 22.04 -20.19 5.91
N LYS A 83 21.16 -19.18 5.73
CA LYS A 83 20.06 -19.19 4.74
C LYS A 83 19.62 -17.78 4.36
N ASN A 84 19.54 -17.50 3.07
CA ASN A 84 18.87 -16.30 2.57
C ASN A 84 17.35 -16.56 2.52
N THR A 85 16.57 -15.82 3.30
CA THR A 85 15.11 -16.05 3.39
C THR A 85 14.34 -14.86 2.85
N ARG A 86 13.46 -15.12 1.87
CA ARG A 86 12.59 -14.09 1.29
C ARG A 86 11.56 -13.60 2.32
N ILE A 87 11.46 -12.28 2.48
CA ILE A 87 10.54 -11.63 3.41
C ILE A 87 9.13 -11.51 2.83
N LEU A 88 9.02 -11.04 1.58
CA LEU A 88 7.75 -10.89 0.89
C LEU A 88 7.32 -12.23 0.27
N MET A 89 6.12 -12.67 0.62
CA MET A 89 5.61 -14.00 0.31
C MET A 89 4.27 -13.93 -0.41
N GLY A 90 3.98 -14.97 -1.20
CA GLY A 90 2.70 -15.13 -1.89
C GLY A 90 2.78 -14.87 -3.39
N SER A 91 1.66 -14.42 -3.96
CA SER A 91 1.57 -14.07 -5.37
C SER A 91 2.14 -12.68 -5.62
N LEU A 92 3.44 -12.63 -5.96
CA LEU A 92 4.16 -11.37 -6.22
C LEU A 92 3.94 -10.82 -7.63
N VAL A 93 3.32 -11.61 -8.52
CA VAL A 93 3.03 -11.20 -9.90
C VAL A 93 1.52 -11.15 -10.08
N GLY A 94 1.05 -10.09 -10.71
CA GLY A 94 -0.35 -9.89 -11.09
C GLY A 94 -0.47 -9.48 -12.55
N SER A 95 -1.48 -10.00 -13.23
CA SER A 95 -1.80 -9.62 -14.61
C SER A 95 -2.94 -8.60 -14.60
N PRO A 96 -2.96 -7.61 -15.52
CA PRO A 96 -4.09 -6.68 -15.61
C PRO A 96 -5.34 -7.38 -16.12
N GLU A 97 -6.46 -7.10 -15.46
CA GLU A 97 -7.79 -7.56 -15.82
C GLU A 97 -8.68 -6.35 -16.16
N ARG A 98 -9.32 -6.36 -17.33
CA ARG A 98 -10.21 -5.29 -17.76
C ARG A 98 -11.52 -5.35 -16.98
N MET A 99 -11.82 -4.31 -16.20
CA MET A 99 -13.06 -4.22 -15.41
C MET A 99 -13.59 -2.80 -15.37
N ARG A 100 -14.86 -2.61 -14.95
CA ARG A 100 -15.40 -1.29 -14.62
C ARG A 100 -15.00 -0.89 -13.20
N GLY A 101 -14.50 0.33 -13.08
CA GLY A 101 -14.25 0.99 -11.80
C GLY A 101 -15.53 1.49 -11.13
N GLU A 102 -15.38 2.12 -9.96
CA GLU A 102 -16.49 2.75 -9.22
C GLU A 102 -17.08 3.95 -9.98
N ASP A 103 -16.29 4.58 -10.83
CA ASP A 103 -16.72 5.65 -11.76
C ASP A 103 -17.52 5.11 -12.96
N GLY A 104 -17.70 3.79 -13.05
CA GLY A 104 -18.36 3.11 -14.15
C GLY A 104 -17.51 3.04 -15.43
N LYS A 105 -16.29 3.57 -15.46
CA LYS A 105 -15.42 3.55 -16.65
C LYS A 105 -14.64 2.25 -16.72
N LEU A 106 -14.36 1.79 -17.94
CA LEU A 106 -13.53 0.61 -18.12
C LEU A 106 -12.07 0.96 -17.82
N ALA A 107 -11.37 0.11 -17.08
CA ALA A 107 -9.96 0.25 -16.74
C ALA A 107 -9.28 -1.13 -16.59
N ASP A 108 -7.96 -1.18 -16.74
CA ASP A 108 -7.17 -2.36 -16.47
C ASP A 108 -6.73 -2.34 -15.01
N PHE A 109 -7.25 -3.26 -14.20
CA PHE A 109 -6.95 -3.37 -12.79
C PHE A 109 -6.03 -4.57 -12.50
N VAL A 110 -5.10 -4.39 -11.58
CA VAL A 110 -4.28 -5.48 -11.03
C VAL A 110 -4.49 -5.52 -9.53
N CYS A 111 -4.85 -6.68 -8.98
CA CYS A 111 -5.00 -6.85 -7.54
C CYS A 111 -3.98 -7.84 -6.99
N PHE A 112 -3.46 -7.54 -5.80
CA PHE A 112 -2.55 -8.39 -5.07
C PHE A 112 -3.19 -8.89 -3.76
N PRO A 113 -4.14 -9.85 -3.84
CA PRO A 113 -4.90 -10.33 -2.68
C PRO A 113 -4.07 -11.21 -1.73
N ASP A 114 -2.89 -11.64 -2.18
CA ASP A 114 -2.11 -12.68 -1.55
C ASP A 114 -0.65 -12.24 -1.36
N LEU A 115 -0.43 -11.08 -0.74
CA LEU A 115 0.91 -10.62 -0.32
C LEU A 115 1.05 -10.72 1.17
N SER A 116 2.14 -11.31 1.69
CA SER A 116 2.39 -11.42 3.13
C SER A 116 3.84 -11.08 3.46
N VAL A 117 4.08 -10.60 4.67
CA VAL A 117 5.42 -10.22 5.14
C VAL A 117 5.82 -11.09 6.33
N ARG A 118 7.04 -11.65 6.32
CA ARG A 118 7.52 -12.55 7.38
C ARG A 118 7.93 -11.82 8.66
N THR A 119 8.49 -10.62 8.53
CA THR A 119 9.09 -9.84 9.61
C THR A 119 8.23 -8.63 9.96
N GLU A 120 8.27 -8.21 11.21
CA GLU A 120 7.70 -6.92 11.61
C GLU A 120 8.52 -5.76 11.05
N GLY A 121 7.88 -4.60 10.89
CA GLY A 121 8.54 -3.40 10.41
C GLY A 121 7.58 -2.47 9.68
N THR A 122 8.13 -1.36 9.19
CA THR A 122 7.43 -0.45 8.28
C THR A 122 8.07 -0.55 6.91
N TYR A 123 7.26 -0.86 5.91
CA TYR A 123 7.74 -1.15 4.56
C TYR A 123 6.90 -0.44 3.52
N THR A 124 7.45 -0.30 2.33
CA THR A 124 6.74 0.20 1.16
C THR A 124 6.73 -0.90 0.09
N LEU A 125 5.65 -1.03 -0.65
CA LEU A 125 5.59 -1.93 -1.80
C LEU A 125 5.93 -1.14 -3.07
N LYS A 126 6.89 -1.66 -3.85
CA LYS A 126 7.16 -1.19 -5.21
C LYS A 126 6.52 -2.14 -6.21
N PHE A 127 5.67 -1.58 -7.06
CA PHE A 127 5.07 -2.28 -8.17
C PHE A 127 5.78 -1.88 -9.46
N SER A 128 6.28 -2.86 -10.20
CA SER A 128 6.97 -2.66 -11.48
C SER A 128 6.16 -3.32 -12.59
N LEU A 129 5.67 -2.53 -13.53
CA LEU A 129 5.03 -3.02 -14.76
C LEU A 129 6.13 -3.45 -15.72
N MET A 130 6.05 -4.69 -16.17
CA MET A 130 6.97 -5.29 -17.12
C MET A 130 6.21 -5.63 -18.40
N LYS A 131 6.76 -5.21 -19.53
CA LYS A 131 6.27 -5.61 -20.86
C LYS A 131 7.12 -6.78 -21.35
N ILE A 132 6.46 -7.85 -21.76
CA ILE A 132 7.08 -9.06 -22.27
C ILE A 132 7.09 -8.95 -23.79
N ASP A 133 8.25 -8.66 -24.37
CA ASP A 133 8.39 -8.59 -25.82
C ASP A 133 8.30 -9.99 -26.43
N SER A 134 7.28 -10.19 -27.28
CA SER A 134 7.06 -11.48 -27.96
C SER A 134 7.93 -11.66 -29.21
N GLY A 135 8.68 -10.64 -29.61
CA GLY A 135 9.34 -10.55 -30.92
C GLY A 135 10.75 -11.11 -31.03
N SER A 136 11.39 -11.51 -29.93
CA SER A 136 12.76 -12.06 -29.99
C SER A 136 12.96 -13.17 -28.96
N PHE A 137 12.78 -14.42 -29.41
CA PHE A 137 13.17 -15.62 -28.65
C PHE A 137 14.64 -15.59 -28.18
N PHE A 138 15.47 -14.74 -28.80
CA PHE A 138 16.90 -14.60 -28.50
C PHE A 138 17.22 -13.43 -27.54
N GLN A 139 16.37 -12.39 -27.45
CA GLN A 139 16.49 -11.35 -26.42
C GLN A 139 15.54 -11.66 -25.27
N ARG A 140 16.03 -12.52 -24.36
CA ARG A 140 15.36 -12.83 -23.10
C ARG A 140 15.33 -11.58 -22.21
N GLY A 141 14.22 -10.86 -22.18
CA GLY A 141 13.99 -9.86 -21.15
C GLY A 141 12.66 -9.14 -21.34
N GLY A 142 11.81 -9.17 -20.33
CA GLY A 142 10.77 -8.15 -20.21
C GLY A 142 11.41 -6.84 -19.75
N SER A 143 11.00 -5.72 -20.31
CA SER A 143 11.46 -4.39 -19.89
C SER A 143 10.53 -3.82 -18.84
N VAL A 144 11.08 -3.16 -17.82
CA VAL A 144 10.27 -2.41 -16.85
C VAL A 144 9.86 -1.10 -17.50
N VAL A 145 8.56 -0.95 -17.77
CA VAL A 145 8.01 0.19 -18.50
C VAL A 145 7.44 1.28 -17.57
N ALA A 146 7.04 0.89 -16.36
CA ALA A 146 6.54 1.82 -15.33
C ALA A 146 6.77 1.24 -13.94
N SER A 147 6.93 2.10 -12.93
CA SER A 147 6.95 1.66 -11.53
C SER A 147 6.32 2.68 -10.59
N VAL A 148 5.73 2.21 -9.50
CA VAL A 148 5.10 3.05 -8.47
C VAL A 148 5.37 2.48 -7.07
N LEU A 149 5.54 3.36 -6.10
CA LEU A 149 5.70 3.03 -4.68
C LEU A 149 4.36 3.26 -3.95
N SER A 150 4.01 2.34 -3.05
CA SER A 150 2.86 2.51 -2.15
C SER A 150 3.14 3.54 -1.06
N GLN A 151 2.11 3.85 -0.29
CA GLN A 151 2.32 4.43 1.03
C GLN A 151 2.99 3.40 1.95
N PRO A 152 3.73 3.83 2.98
CA PRO A 152 4.30 2.94 3.98
C PRO A 152 3.19 2.16 4.71
N LEU A 153 3.36 0.85 4.80
CA LEU A 153 2.46 -0.07 5.52
C LEU A 153 3.16 -0.59 6.78
N THR A 154 2.38 -0.82 7.84
CA THR A 154 2.91 -1.34 9.11
C THR A 154 2.65 -2.84 9.23
N VAL A 155 3.72 -3.61 9.46
CA VAL A 155 3.64 -5.04 9.72
C VAL A 155 3.77 -5.28 11.22
N TYR A 156 2.66 -5.68 11.83
CA TYR A 156 2.53 -5.85 13.28
C TYR A 156 2.87 -7.26 13.73
N GLN A 157 3.27 -7.36 15.00
CA GLN A 157 3.23 -8.63 15.73
C GLN A 157 1.81 -9.14 15.94
N ALA A 158 1.69 -10.44 16.21
CA ALA A 158 0.42 -11.10 16.50
C ALA A 158 -0.44 -10.40 17.56
N LYS A 159 0.20 -9.85 18.61
CA LYS A 159 -0.48 -9.20 19.74
C LYS A 159 -0.96 -7.77 19.44
N GLN A 160 -0.29 -7.07 18.54
CA GLN A 160 -0.55 -5.66 18.22
C GLN A 160 -1.39 -5.48 16.95
N PHE A 161 -1.61 -6.57 16.21
CA PHE A 161 -2.36 -6.53 14.97
C PHE A 161 -3.82 -6.13 15.23
N PRO A 162 -4.30 -5.02 14.65
CA PRO A 162 -5.65 -4.49 14.92
C PRO A 162 -6.78 -5.35 14.32
N GLY A 163 -6.42 -6.42 13.61
CA GLY A 163 -7.35 -7.22 12.84
C GLY A 163 -7.41 -6.73 11.40
N MET A 164 -8.19 -7.45 10.59
CA MET A 164 -8.33 -7.16 9.17
C MET A 164 -9.58 -6.32 8.97
N THR A 165 -9.51 -5.40 8.04
CA THR A 165 -10.59 -4.47 7.69
C THR A 165 -11.69 -5.18 6.90
N GLU A 166 -12.84 -4.52 6.79
CA GLU A 166 -13.87 -4.94 5.86
C GLU A 166 -13.44 -4.68 4.42
N SER A 167 -13.92 -5.49 3.47
CA SER A 167 -13.60 -5.26 2.07
C SER A 167 -14.17 -3.92 1.61
N THR A 168 -13.34 -3.14 0.92
CA THR A 168 -13.70 -1.85 0.33
C THR A 168 -14.79 -2.01 -0.74
N ALA A 169 -15.45 -0.92 -1.10
CA ALA A 169 -16.43 -0.89 -2.18
C ALA A 169 -15.80 -1.35 -3.51
N LEU A 170 -14.60 -0.84 -3.85
CA LEU A 170 -13.82 -1.28 -5.01
C LEU A 170 -13.52 -2.78 -4.99
N SER A 171 -13.05 -3.32 -3.85
CA SER A 171 -12.77 -4.76 -3.72
C SER A 171 -14.02 -5.62 -3.97
N LYS A 172 -15.16 -5.21 -3.40
CA LYS A 172 -16.46 -5.88 -3.59
C LYS A 172 -16.93 -5.79 -5.05
N LEU A 173 -16.75 -4.63 -5.69
CA LEU A 173 -17.12 -4.36 -7.08
C LEU A 173 -16.31 -5.21 -8.06
N LEU A 174 -14.97 -5.24 -7.93
CA LEU A 174 -14.11 -6.03 -8.80
C LEU A 174 -14.33 -7.53 -8.59
N ARG A 175 -14.58 -7.97 -7.35
CA ARG A 175 -14.94 -9.37 -7.08
C ARG A 175 -16.23 -9.80 -7.77
N LYS A 176 -17.23 -8.92 -7.83
CA LYS A 176 -18.50 -9.16 -8.53
C LYS A 176 -18.30 -9.34 -10.04
N GLN A 177 -17.26 -8.71 -10.59
CA GLN A 177 -16.88 -8.81 -12.01
C GLN A 177 -15.97 -10.02 -12.31
N GLY A 178 -15.56 -10.79 -11.30
CA GLY A 178 -14.79 -12.02 -11.47
C GLY A 178 -13.37 -11.98 -10.90
N MET A 179 -12.87 -10.82 -10.45
CA MET A 179 -11.51 -10.72 -9.88
C MET A 179 -11.40 -11.57 -8.61
N ASN A 180 -10.31 -12.33 -8.47
CA ASN A 180 -10.12 -13.21 -7.31
C ASN A 180 -9.70 -12.46 -6.04
N ILE A 181 -10.65 -11.75 -5.40
CA ILE A 181 -10.44 -11.02 -4.14
C ILE A 181 -11.21 -11.69 -2.99
N PRO A 182 -10.58 -12.02 -1.86
CA PRO A 182 -11.28 -12.47 -0.66
C PRO A 182 -12.20 -11.38 -0.10
N ILE A 183 -13.51 -11.67 0.02
CA ILE A 183 -14.48 -10.71 0.57
C ILE A 183 -14.76 -10.97 2.04
N ARG A 184 -14.69 -9.90 2.81
CA ARG A 184 -14.97 -9.85 4.24
C ARG A 184 -16.10 -8.85 4.47
N ASN A 185 -17.26 -9.36 4.82
CA ASN A 185 -18.41 -8.53 5.19
C ASN A 185 -18.43 -8.35 6.71
N SER A 186 -18.33 -7.13 7.22
CA SER A 186 -18.57 -6.84 8.63
C SER A 186 -20.08 -6.73 8.89
N LEU A 187 -20.80 -7.85 8.81
CA LEU A 187 -22.17 -7.94 9.31
C LEU A 187 -22.18 -8.65 10.67
N ARG A 188 -21.47 -8.09 11.64
CA ARG A 188 -21.71 -8.42 13.04
C ARG A 188 -22.25 -7.18 13.73
N PRO A 189 -23.59 -7.02 13.84
CA PRO A 189 -24.16 -6.04 14.76
C PRO A 189 -23.54 -6.29 16.13
N LYS A 190 -22.98 -5.25 16.75
CA LYS A 190 -22.62 -5.30 18.17
C LYS A 190 -23.93 -5.47 18.95
N LYS A 191 -24.33 -6.72 19.20
CA LYS A 191 -25.39 -7.01 20.16
C LYS A 191 -24.81 -6.61 21.51
N HIS A 192 -25.21 -5.43 22.01
CA HIS A 192 -25.02 -5.09 23.42
C HIS A 192 -25.50 -6.29 24.23
N GLN A 193 -24.57 -6.99 24.88
CA GLN A 193 -24.91 -7.89 25.97
C GLN A 193 -25.42 -7.01 27.10
N ALA A 194 -26.75 -6.83 27.13
CA ALA A 194 -27.44 -6.38 28.32
C ALA A 194 -27.26 -7.47 29.38
N ALA A 195 -26.42 -7.20 30.38
CA ALA A 195 -26.38 -7.97 31.60
C ALA A 195 -27.75 -7.90 32.27
N GLY A 196 -28.27 -9.07 32.66
CA GLY A 196 -29.47 -9.18 33.46
C GLY A 196 -29.27 -8.58 34.86
N GLY A 197 -30.35 -7.99 35.37
CA GLY A 197 -30.47 -7.53 36.75
C GLY A 197 -31.88 -7.01 36.98
N ALA A 198 -32.70 -7.80 37.64
CA ALA A 198 -34.11 -7.53 37.90
C ALA A 198 -34.33 -6.43 38.96
N SER A 199 -35.14 -5.44 38.57
CA SER A 199 -36.27 -4.77 39.27
C SER A 199 -36.18 -4.26 40.73
N VAL A 200 -36.84 -3.09 40.90
CA VAL A 200 -37.47 -2.47 42.12
C VAL A 200 -36.49 -1.53 42.88
N VAL A 201 -36.73 -0.24 43.16
CA VAL A 201 -37.93 0.55 43.56
C VAL A 201 -37.79 2.03 43.10
N GLN A 202 -38.92 2.68 42.77
CA GLN A 202 -39.06 4.13 42.52
C GLN A 202 -38.95 4.98 43.80
N ASN A 203 -38.35 6.16 43.73
CA ASN A 203 -38.90 7.35 44.40
C ASN A 203 -38.41 8.67 43.76
N PRO A 204 -39.25 9.71 43.63
CA PRO A 204 -38.91 10.97 42.98
C PRO A 204 -38.52 12.09 43.96
N ALA A 205 -38.06 13.21 43.38
CA ALA A 205 -37.92 14.57 43.93
C ALA A 205 -36.64 14.91 44.74
N ALA A 206 -35.81 15.82 44.19
CA ALA A 206 -35.63 17.18 44.70
C ALA A 206 -34.41 17.90 44.04
N ALA A 207 -34.73 19.02 43.38
CA ALA A 207 -34.03 20.32 43.42
C ALA A 207 -32.48 20.44 43.43
N SER A 208 -31.99 21.03 42.33
CA SER A 208 -31.24 22.31 42.28
C SER A 208 -29.70 22.38 42.44
N ALA A 209 -29.12 23.14 41.50
CA ALA A 209 -27.90 23.97 41.54
C ALA A 209 -26.53 23.23 41.39
N VAL A 210 -25.45 23.75 40.79
CA VAL A 210 -25.03 25.07 40.26
C VAL A 210 -23.78 24.87 39.36
N ALA A 211 -23.43 25.90 38.55
CA ALA A 211 -22.07 26.32 38.11
C ALA A 211 -21.33 25.48 37.05
N ALA A 212 -20.97 25.96 35.84
CA ALA A 212 -20.21 27.14 35.38
C ALA A 212 -18.69 26.90 35.21
N ALA A 213 -18.26 26.70 33.94
CA ALA A 213 -16.95 27.03 33.29
C ALA A 213 -15.63 26.50 33.93
N PRO A 214 -14.43 26.58 33.31
CA PRO A 214 -14.04 27.16 32.02
C PRO A 214 -13.09 26.30 31.13
N LEU A 215 -12.86 26.79 29.91
CA LEU A 215 -11.75 26.45 29.01
C LEU A 215 -10.38 26.85 29.60
N PRO A 216 -9.29 26.11 29.34
CA PRO A 216 -7.93 26.62 29.42
C PRO A 216 -7.35 27.03 28.05
N PRO A 217 -6.29 27.87 28.04
CA PRO A 217 -6.01 28.83 26.97
C PRO A 217 -4.88 28.39 26.00
N GLN A 218 -4.95 28.92 24.77
CA GLN A 218 -3.80 29.03 23.87
C GLN A 218 -2.81 30.08 24.41
N ALA A 219 -1.52 29.76 24.38
CA ALA A 219 -0.44 30.74 24.54
C ALA A 219 0.47 30.68 23.31
N ALA A 220 0.72 31.87 22.78
CA ALA A 220 1.37 32.16 21.51
C ALA A 220 2.90 32.26 21.62
N ALA A 221 3.52 32.00 20.46
CA ALA A 221 4.72 32.58 19.87
C ALA A 221 5.67 33.46 20.72
N THR A 222 6.97 33.23 20.53
CA THR A 222 7.96 34.31 20.42
C THR A 222 9.05 33.94 19.42
N ALA A 223 9.37 34.90 18.54
CA ALA A 223 10.43 34.88 17.54
C ALA A 223 11.66 35.68 18.01
N ALA A 224 12.86 35.29 17.57
CA ALA A 224 14.07 36.11 17.37
C ALA A 224 15.14 35.19 16.75
N THR A 225 15.67 35.37 15.53
CA THR A 225 16.45 36.44 14.86
C THR A 225 17.97 36.22 14.90
N ALA A 226 18.53 36.16 13.68
CA ALA A 226 19.88 36.52 13.21
C ALA A 226 21.12 35.64 13.50
N GLY A 227 21.77 35.24 12.39
CA GLY A 227 23.17 35.58 12.12
C GLY A 227 24.19 34.43 12.20
N ASN A 228 24.70 33.98 11.04
CA ASN A 228 26.07 34.25 10.57
C ASN A 228 26.61 33.13 9.65
N ALA A 229 27.26 33.53 8.57
CA ALA A 229 28.10 32.76 7.65
C ALA A 229 29.21 33.71 7.15
N PRO A 230 30.30 33.28 6.47
CA PRO A 230 31.13 32.06 6.55
C PRO A 230 32.61 32.47 6.86
N PRO A 231 33.68 31.71 6.49
CA PRO A 231 34.18 31.77 5.11
C PRO A 231 34.75 30.45 4.53
N LEU A 232 35.11 30.57 3.25
CA LEU A 232 35.69 29.60 2.31
C LEU A 232 37.22 29.63 2.37
N ASP A 233 37.87 28.49 2.17
CA ASP A 233 39.22 28.27 1.58
C ASP A 233 39.22 26.78 1.13
N GLY A 234 39.55 26.31 -0.08
CA GLY A 234 40.24 26.89 -1.23
C GLY A 234 41.61 26.23 -1.41
N GLU A 235 41.71 25.05 -2.06
CA GLU A 235 42.85 24.62 -2.92
C GLU A 235 42.70 23.18 -3.49
N GLU A 236 42.50 23.10 -4.81
CA GLU A 236 43.03 22.06 -5.73
C GLU A 236 44.48 22.50 -6.15
N PRO A 237 45.36 21.75 -6.89
CA PRO A 237 45.08 20.68 -7.86
C PRO A 237 46.13 19.52 -7.98
N ARG A 238 45.86 18.59 -8.93
CA ARG A 238 46.78 17.82 -9.82
C ARG A 238 47.89 16.91 -9.25
N ALA A 239 47.89 15.64 -9.68
CA ALA A 239 48.97 15.06 -10.50
C ALA A 239 48.59 13.70 -11.11
N ALA A 240 48.96 13.55 -12.39
CA ALA A 240 49.00 12.31 -13.15
C ALA A 240 50.35 11.58 -12.93
N ALA A 241 50.35 10.25 -13.07
CA ALA A 241 51.46 9.29 -13.30
C ALA A 241 51.08 8.00 -12.56
N ALA A 242 51.16 6.79 -13.09
CA ALA A 242 51.72 6.24 -14.33
C ALA A 242 50.97 4.93 -14.66
#